data_AF-A0A519XVM2-F1
#
_entry.id   AF-A0A519XVM2-F1
#
_cell.length_a   1.000
_cell.length_b   1.000
_cell.length_c   1.000
_cell.angle_alpha   90.00
_cell.angle_beta   90.00
_cell.angle_gamma   90.00
#
_symmetry.space_group_name_H-M   'P 1'
#
loop_
_entity.id
_entity.type
_entity.pdbx_description
1 polymer ?
#
loop_
_entity_poly.entity_id
_entity_poly.type
_entity_poly.pdbx_seq_one_letter_code
_entity_poly.pdbx_strand_id
1 'polypeptide(L)'
;MDQYDKLYADAKLWLNEGWIDYFMPQLYWQINNIPLSFPVLLSWWQTENTKGRHLWPGLNSGIGGGEKNSDEIINQIMITRGIVPNSPGVAHWSIGALTKHKSLRNDLLAGPYKEEALVPVSPWLDKKAPNGVAVTTEDRDTDLLIKWIAKDEKDVFKYVVYTQYGDKWLYRTLNAKSRFFQVSKIAEVNPKTKAIAKLKAVKVTAVDRTGNESEGEVIVL
;
A
#
# COMPACT_ATOMS: atom_id res chain seq x y z
N MET A 1 -14.41 -4.61 27.75
CA MET A 1 -13.31 -4.24 28.68
C MET A 1 -12.87 -2.87 28.23
N ASP A 2 -13.07 -1.84 29.05
CA ASP A 2 -12.64 -0.49 28.71
C ASP A 2 -11.11 -0.38 28.88
N GLN A 3 -10.42 0.09 27.84
CA GLN A 3 -8.97 0.23 27.79
C GLN A 3 -8.51 1.40 28.68
N TYR A 4 -9.34 2.43 28.83
CA TYR A 4 -9.07 3.58 29.70
C TYR A 4 -9.05 3.16 31.17
N ASP A 5 -10.10 2.47 31.62
CA ASP A 5 -10.30 2.11 33.04
C ASP A 5 -9.30 1.08 33.58
N LYS A 6 -8.67 0.27 32.73
CA LYS A 6 -7.81 -0.84 33.16
C LYS A 6 -6.35 -0.71 32.78
N LEU A 7 -6.02 0.03 31.71
CA LEU A 7 -4.66 0.11 31.17
C LEU A 7 -4.09 1.53 31.21
N TYR A 8 -4.85 2.53 31.66
CA TYR A 8 -4.46 3.95 31.69
C TYR A 8 -3.96 4.48 30.33
N ALA A 9 -4.41 3.85 29.23
CA ALA A 9 -4.04 4.20 27.87
C ALA A 9 -5.22 4.85 27.17
N ASP A 10 -5.26 6.18 27.19
CA ASP A 10 -6.27 6.96 26.45
C ASP A 10 -5.87 7.09 24.97
N ALA A 11 -5.99 5.97 24.26
CA ALA A 11 -5.73 5.87 22.83
C ALA A 11 -6.58 6.84 22.01
N LYS A 12 -7.81 7.15 22.47
CA LYS A 12 -8.68 8.15 21.84
C LYS A 12 -8.06 9.53 21.96
N LEU A 13 -7.62 9.94 23.15
CA LEU A 13 -6.92 11.21 23.34
C LEU A 13 -5.68 11.32 22.45
N TRP A 14 -4.85 10.28 22.37
CA TRP A 14 -3.65 10.30 21.53
C TRP A 14 -3.97 10.50 20.04
N LEU A 15 -5.04 9.87 19.56
CA LEU A 15 -5.54 10.04 18.20
C LEU A 15 -6.14 11.44 17.98
N ASN A 16 -7.00 11.91 18.89
CA ASN A 16 -7.64 13.23 18.83
C ASN A 16 -6.60 14.37 18.89
N GLU A 17 -5.52 14.21 19.65
CA GLU A 17 -4.45 15.20 19.77
C GLU A 17 -3.35 15.01 18.71
N GLY A 18 -3.33 13.87 18.01
CA GLY A 18 -2.38 13.56 16.96
C GLY A 18 -0.96 13.32 17.45
N TRP A 19 -0.80 12.80 18.68
CA TRP A 19 0.47 12.44 19.30
C TRP A 19 1.12 11.19 18.69
N ILE A 20 0.37 10.48 17.85
CA ILE A 20 0.77 9.27 17.13
C ILE A 20 0.72 9.53 15.63
N ASP A 21 1.56 8.81 14.87
CA ASP A 21 1.55 8.87 13.40
C ASP A 21 0.47 7.96 12.80
N TYR A 22 0.21 6.84 13.45
CA TYR A 22 -0.83 5.90 13.06
C TYR A 22 -1.58 5.37 14.28
N PHE A 23 -2.85 5.05 14.06
CA PHE A 23 -3.71 4.40 15.01
C PHE A 23 -4.24 3.08 14.44
N MET A 24 -4.15 2.02 15.23
CA MET A 24 -4.52 0.67 14.84
C MET A 24 -5.49 0.08 15.87
N PRO A 25 -6.79 0.43 15.81
CA PRO A 25 -7.77 -0.17 16.69
C PRO A 25 -7.94 -1.66 16.33
N GLN A 26 -8.04 -2.51 17.35
CA GLN A 26 -8.24 -3.95 17.16
C GLN A 26 -9.71 -4.24 16.88
N LEU A 27 -10.11 -4.17 15.61
CA LEU A 27 -11.50 -4.38 15.18
C LEU A 27 -11.73 -5.85 14.80
N TYR A 28 -11.67 -6.72 15.81
CA TYR A 28 -11.70 -8.19 15.62
C TYR A 28 -13.12 -8.78 15.57
N TRP A 29 -14.03 -8.08 14.91
CA TRP A 29 -15.43 -8.48 14.81
C TRP A 29 -15.84 -8.62 13.36
N GLN A 30 -16.84 -9.45 13.11
CA GLN A 30 -17.39 -9.62 11.77
C GLN A 30 -18.20 -8.39 11.34
N ILE A 31 -18.31 -8.18 10.03
CA ILE A 31 -19.12 -7.11 9.42
C ILE A 31 -20.57 -7.17 9.94
N ASN A 32 -21.14 -8.37 10.00
CA ASN A 32 -22.54 -8.59 10.38
C ASN A 32 -22.80 -8.76 11.88
N ASN A 33 -21.79 -8.54 12.74
CA ASN A 33 -21.96 -8.58 14.19
C ASN A 33 -22.60 -7.27 14.68
N ILE A 34 -23.93 -7.15 14.67
CA ILE A 34 -24.66 -5.89 14.88
C ILE A 34 -24.14 -5.06 16.08
N PRO A 35 -23.94 -5.61 17.30
CA PRO A 35 -23.48 -4.82 18.43
C PRO A 35 -22.03 -4.32 18.32
N LEU A 36 -21.19 -4.98 17.52
CA LEU A 36 -19.75 -4.70 17.41
C LEU A 36 -19.31 -4.70 15.94
N SER A 37 -20.15 -4.16 15.05
CA SER A 37 -19.96 -4.28 13.62
C SER A 37 -18.69 -3.58 13.18
N PHE A 38 -17.82 -4.29 12.44
CA PHE A 38 -16.56 -3.76 11.91
C PHE A 38 -16.72 -2.40 11.21
N PRO A 39 -17.59 -2.24 10.19
CA PRO A 39 -17.74 -0.95 9.49
C PRO A 39 -18.24 0.16 10.41
N VAL A 40 -19.14 -0.14 11.37
CA VAL A 40 -19.67 0.86 12.30
C VAL A 40 -18.57 1.39 13.21
N LEU A 41 -17.77 0.49 13.78
CA LEU A 41 -16.66 0.86 14.66
C LEU A 41 -15.55 1.60 13.91
N LEU A 42 -15.21 1.16 12.68
CA LEU A 42 -14.22 1.86 11.86
C LEU A 42 -14.69 3.27 11.50
N SER A 43 -15.96 3.42 11.12
CA SER A 43 -16.55 4.73 10.83
C SER A 43 -16.50 5.65 12.05
N TRP A 44 -16.82 5.13 13.23
CA TRP A 44 -16.72 5.88 14.47
C TRP A 44 -15.27 6.32 14.75
N TRP A 45 -14.28 5.43 14.67
CA TRP A 45 -12.87 5.80 14.84
C TRP A 45 -12.38 6.84 13.83
N GLN A 46 -12.90 6.81 12.61
CA GLN A 46 -12.58 7.85 11.62
C GLN A 46 -13.11 9.23 12.05
N THR A 47 -14.24 9.31 12.76
CA THR A 47 -14.73 10.58 13.34
C THR A 47 -13.83 11.09 14.48
N GLU A 48 -13.16 10.18 15.18
CA GLU A 48 -12.19 10.51 16.24
C GLU A 48 -10.81 10.91 15.68
N ASN A 49 -10.55 10.68 14.40
CA ASN A 49 -9.28 11.01 13.77
C ASN A 49 -9.19 12.50 13.36
N THR A 50 -9.33 13.40 14.32
CA THR A 50 -9.44 14.86 14.11
C THR A 50 -8.16 15.50 13.54
N LYS A 51 -7.01 14.82 13.63
CA LYS A 51 -5.71 15.26 13.07
C LYS A 51 -5.33 14.54 11.78
N GLY A 52 -6.19 13.67 11.25
CA GLY A 52 -5.95 12.97 9.98
C GLY A 52 -4.71 12.08 9.98
N ARG A 53 -4.44 11.40 11.11
CA ARG A 53 -3.38 10.39 11.22
C ARG A 53 -3.74 9.14 10.42
N HIS A 54 -2.79 8.25 10.18
CA HIS A 54 -3.10 6.98 9.54
C HIS A 54 -4.04 6.17 10.43
N LEU A 55 -5.21 5.76 9.91
CA LEU A 55 -6.14 4.87 10.61
C LEU A 55 -6.14 3.51 9.92
N TRP A 56 -5.42 2.56 10.51
CA TRP A 56 -5.21 1.23 9.92
C TRP A 56 -5.76 0.16 10.86
N PRO A 57 -7.04 -0.27 10.71
CA PRO A 57 -7.63 -1.21 11.63
C PRO A 57 -6.91 -2.56 11.63
N GLY A 58 -6.79 -3.14 12.83
CA GLY A 58 -6.36 -4.53 13.00
C GLY A 58 -7.52 -5.48 12.69
N LEU A 59 -7.29 -6.45 11.81
CA LEU A 59 -8.24 -7.48 11.40
C LEU A 59 -7.86 -8.82 12.05
N ASN A 60 -8.82 -9.50 12.66
CA ASN A 60 -8.61 -10.90 13.04
C ASN A 60 -8.79 -11.78 11.80
N SER A 61 -7.68 -12.13 11.15
CA SER A 61 -7.71 -12.84 9.86
C SER A 61 -8.12 -14.31 9.96
N GLY A 62 -8.20 -14.84 11.18
CA GLY A 62 -8.73 -16.18 11.44
C GLY A 62 -10.22 -16.21 11.78
N ILE A 63 -10.89 -15.05 11.84
CA ILE A 63 -12.30 -14.97 12.23
C ILE A 63 -13.21 -15.65 11.19
N GLY A 64 -14.28 -16.30 11.66
CA GLY A 64 -15.34 -16.84 10.81
C GLY A 64 -15.05 -18.18 10.11
N GLY A 65 -14.11 -18.99 10.62
CA GLY A 65 -14.10 -20.43 10.32
C GLY A 65 -13.03 -20.93 9.35
N GLY A 66 -11.94 -20.19 9.15
CA GLY A 66 -10.75 -20.67 8.43
C GLY A 66 -10.81 -20.51 6.92
N GLU A 67 -10.53 -21.58 6.15
CA GLU A 67 -10.30 -21.50 4.69
C GLU A 67 -11.45 -20.92 3.86
N LYS A 68 -12.69 -21.00 4.36
CA LYS A 68 -13.89 -20.59 3.60
C LYS A 68 -14.30 -19.13 3.83
N ASN A 69 -13.56 -18.36 4.65
CA ASN A 69 -13.97 -17.01 5.04
C ASN A 69 -13.03 -15.91 4.51
N SER A 70 -12.44 -16.11 3.32
CA SER A 70 -11.64 -15.08 2.65
C SER A 70 -12.48 -13.85 2.31
N ASP A 71 -13.75 -14.04 1.97
CA ASP A 71 -14.70 -12.97 1.66
C ASP A 71 -14.84 -11.96 2.80
N GLU A 72 -14.94 -12.42 4.06
CA GLU A 72 -15.02 -11.50 5.21
C GLU A 72 -13.80 -10.58 5.27
N ILE A 73 -12.59 -11.13 5.16
CA ILE A 73 -11.35 -10.35 5.25
C ILE A 73 -11.18 -9.42 4.05
N ILE A 74 -11.51 -9.89 2.84
CA ILE A 74 -11.49 -9.07 1.64
C ILE A 74 -12.50 -7.93 1.76
N ASN A 75 -13.72 -8.21 2.23
CA ASN A 75 -14.74 -7.19 2.43
C ASN A 75 -14.32 -6.18 3.49
N GLN A 76 -13.70 -6.59 4.61
CA GLN A 76 -13.14 -5.67 5.60
C GLN A 76 -12.06 -4.75 5.01
N ILE A 77 -11.18 -5.28 4.15
CA ILE A 77 -10.18 -4.48 3.43
C ILE A 77 -10.85 -3.48 2.49
N MET A 78 -11.85 -3.91 1.72
CA MET A 78 -12.56 -3.05 0.76
C MET A 78 -13.39 -1.98 1.46
N ILE A 79 -14.06 -2.32 2.57
CA ILE A 79 -14.75 -1.37 3.45
C ILE A 79 -13.76 -0.34 3.99
N THR A 80 -12.58 -0.78 4.45
CA THR A 80 -11.54 0.13 4.93
C THR A 80 -11.12 1.11 3.85
N ARG A 81 -10.89 0.63 2.61
CA ARG A 81 -10.58 1.50 1.46
C ARG A 81 -11.70 2.51 1.16
N GLY A 82 -12.95 2.17 1.42
CA GLY A 82 -14.10 3.07 1.28
C GLY A 82 -14.20 4.13 2.38
N ILE A 83 -13.92 3.76 3.63
CA ILE A 83 -14.05 4.66 4.80
C ILE A 83 -12.84 5.59 4.95
N VAL A 84 -11.62 5.10 4.68
CA VAL A 84 -10.36 5.86 4.80
C VAL A 84 -9.61 5.94 3.46
N PRO A 85 -10.20 6.54 2.41
CA PRO A 85 -9.67 6.48 1.05
C PRO A 85 -8.31 7.17 0.86
N ASN A 86 -8.00 8.16 1.70
CA ASN A 86 -6.75 8.93 1.62
C ASN A 86 -5.57 8.24 2.31
N SER A 87 -5.83 7.22 3.13
CA SER A 87 -4.80 6.49 3.88
C SER A 87 -5.23 5.02 4.11
N PRO A 88 -5.53 4.27 3.04
CA PRO A 88 -5.99 2.90 3.19
C PRO A 88 -4.86 2.01 3.71
N GLY A 89 -5.16 1.17 4.69
CA GLY A 89 -4.23 0.20 5.24
C GLY A 89 -4.93 -0.63 6.31
N VAL A 90 -4.45 -1.85 6.53
CA VAL A 90 -4.94 -2.75 7.58
C VAL A 90 -3.77 -3.53 8.17
N ALA A 91 -3.95 -4.08 9.37
CA ALA A 91 -3.01 -5.01 9.96
C ALA A 91 -3.65 -6.38 10.20
N HIS A 92 -2.98 -7.46 9.79
CA HIS A 92 -3.48 -8.81 9.99
C HIS A 92 -3.03 -9.37 11.35
N TRP A 93 -3.98 -9.57 12.27
CA TRP A 93 -3.76 -10.37 13.48
C TRP A 93 -4.31 -11.80 13.28
N SER A 94 -3.50 -12.85 13.42
CA SER A 94 -2.04 -12.86 13.36
C SER A 94 -1.60 -13.42 12.00
N ILE A 95 -0.29 -13.44 11.78
CA ILE A 95 0.31 -14.12 10.62
C ILE A 95 -0.10 -15.60 10.53
N GLY A 96 -0.47 -16.23 11.67
CA GLY A 96 -0.87 -17.64 11.73
C GLY A 96 -2.07 -17.98 10.84
N ALA A 97 -3.03 -17.07 10.67
CA ALA A 97 -4.15 -17.30 9.75
C ALA A 97 -3.68 -17.35 8.29
N LEU A 98 -2.75 -16.46 7.91
CA LEU A 98 -2.19 -16.39 6.56
C LEU A 98 -1.27 -17.59 6.27
N THR A 99 -0.54 -18.11 7.25
CA THR A 99 0.30 -19.31 7.04
C THR A 99 -0.56 -20.58 6.94
N LYS A 100 -1.61 -20.69 7.76
CA LYS A 100 -2.46 -21.88 7.83
C LYS A 100 -3.45 -22.02 6.67
N HIS A 101 -4.05 -20.93 6.20
CA HIS A 101 -5.15 -20.98 5.23
C HIS A 101 -4.69 -20.57 3.82
N LYS A 102 -4.55 -21.56 2.93
CA LYS A 102 -4.03 -21.36 1.58
C LYS A 102 -4.99 -20.55 0.69
N SER A 103 -6.29 -20.80 0.80
CA SER A 103 -7.33 -20.07 0.06
C SER A 103 -7.27 -18.57 0.37
N LEU A 104 -7.27 -18.19 1.65
CA LEU A 104 -7.17 -16.79 2.07
C LEU A 104 -5.95 -16.08 1.45
N ARG A 105 -4.75 -16.69 1.50
CA ARG A 105 -3.58 -16.07 0.83
C ARG A 105 -3.77 -15.93 -0.66
N ASN A 106 -4.27 -16.98 -1.32
CA ASN A 106 -4.46 -16.95 -2.78
C ASN A 106 -5.45 -15.86 -3.17
N ASP A 107 -6.56 -15.73 -2.44
CA ASP A 107 -7.60 -14.73 -2.72
C ASP A 107 -7.10 -13.31 -2.43
N LEU A 108 -6.31 -13.10 -1.37
CA LEU A 108 -5.66 -11.82 -1.10
C LEU A 108 -4.68 -11.42 -2.23
N LEU A 109 -3.85 -12.37 -2.69
CA LEU A 109 -2.88 -12.16 -3.78
C LEU A 109 -3.57 -11.98 -5.16
N ALA A 110 -4.72 -12.62 -5.38
CA ALA A 110 -5.50 -12.46 -6.59
C ALA A 110 -6.37 -11.18 -6.58
N GLY A 111 -6.71 -10.69 -5.39
CA GLY A 111 -7.58 -9.54 -5.16
C GLY A 111 -6.84 -8.32 -4.59
N PRO A 112 -7.09 -7.94 -3.31
CA PRO A 112 -6.68 -6.64 -2.78
C PRO A 112 -5.16 -6.40 -2.72
N TYR A 113 -4.33 -7.44 -2.68
CA TYR A 113 -2.86 -7.36 -2.64
C TYR A 113 -2.18 -7.77 -3.94
N LYS A 114 -2.93 -7.75 -5.06
CA LYS A 114 -2.40 -8.08 -6.37
C LYS A 114 -1.32 -7.10 -6.85
N GLU A 115 -1.53 -5.81 -6.58
CA GLU A 115 -0.62 -4.75 -7.00
C GLU A 115 0.24 -4.30 -5.80
N GLU A 116 1.48 -3.91 -6.08
CA GLU A 116 2.37 -3.35 -5.06
C GLU A 116 1.81 -2.02 -4.53
N ALA A 117 2.06 -1.70 -3.26
CA ALA A 117 1.61 -0.45 -2.67
C ALA A 117 2.78 0.29 -2.00
N LEU A 118 2.78 1.61 -2.14
CA LEU A 118 3.56 2.48 -1.27
C LEU A 118 2.82 2.70 0.05
N VAL A 119 3.56 3.09 1.08
CA VAL A 119 2.95 3.60 2.32
C VAL A 119 2.29 4.93 1.97
N PRO A 120 1.04 5.20 2.39
CA PRO A 120 0.41 6.50 2.18
C PRO A 120 1.24 7.64 2.77
N VAL A 121 1.14 8.83 2.17
CA VAL A 121 1.86 10.02 2.62
C VAL A 121 1.52 10.37 4.08
N SER A 122 2.53 10.71 4.87
CA SER A 122 2.41 11.22 6.25
C SER A 122 2.70 12.74 6.28
N PRO A 123 1.81 13.62 5.78
CA PRO A 123 2.09 15.05 5.58
C PRO A 123 2.33 15.85 6.87
N TRP A 124 2.11 15.25 8.04
CA TRP A 124 2.44 15.86 9.33
C TRP A 124 3.90 15.63 9.76
N LEU A 125 4.60 14.67 9.15
CA LEU A 125 6.03 14.42 9.37
C LEU A 125 6.87 15.19 8.36
N ASP A 126 6.54 15.08 7.07
CA ASP A 126 7.20 15.79 5.99
C ASP A 126 6.22 16.01 4.82
N LYS A 127 6.30 17.19 4.21
CA LYS A 127 5.50 17.58 3.04
C LYS A 127 6.34 17.77 1.79
N LYS A 128 7.66 17.65 1.89
CA LYS A 128 8.58 17.86 0.78
C LYS A 128 8.95 16.52 0.19
N ALA A 129 8.59 16.32 -1.06
CA ALA A 129 9.05 15.15 -1.80
C ALA A 129 10.58 15.16 -1.96
N PRO A 130 11.22 13.98 -2.03
CA PRO A 130 12.64 13.89 -2.30
C PRO A 130 12.96 14.46 -3.67
N ASN A 131 14.22 14.83 -3.88
CA ASN A 131 14.67 15.23 -5.21
C ASN A 131 14.51 14.06 -6.20
N GLY A 132 14.08 14.38 -7.42
CA GLY A 132 14.00 13.39 -8.49
C GLY A 132 15.34 12.77 -8.85
N VAL A 133 15.29 11.73 -9.67
CA VAL A 133 16.47 10.98 -10.13
C VAL A 133 16.88 11.39 -11.54
N ALA A 134 18.16 11.29 -11.86
CA ALA A 134 18.65 11.34 -13.24
C ALA A 134 18.59 9.92 -13.82
N VAL A 135 17.82 9.72 -14.89
CA VAL A 135 17.59 8.40 -15.49
C VAL A 135 18.36 8.26 -16.80
N THR A 136 18.97 7.10 -17.02
CA THR A 136 19.57 6.71 -18.30
C THR A 136 19.07 5.32 -18.70
N THR A 137 19.02 5.08 -20.01
CA THR A 137 18.55 3.81 -20.56
C THR A 137 19.60 3.20 -21.48
N GLU A 138 19.76 1.90 -21.40
CA GLU A 138 20.60 1.11 -22.29
C GLU A 138 19.70 0.12 -23.04
N ASP A 139 19.51 0.38 -24.33
CA ASP A 139 18.76 -0.50 -25.23
C ASP A 139 19.58 -1.76 -25.50
N ARG A 140 18.97 -2.92 -25.25
CA ARG A 140 19.52 -4.26 -25.51
C ARG A 140 18.55 -5.03 -26.39
N ASP A 141 19.01 -6.10 -27.02
CA ASP A 141 18.25 -6.82 -28.04
C ASP A 141 16.78 -7.12 -27.62
N THR A 142 16.60 -7.76 -26.47
CA THR A 142 15.27 -8.19 -25.98
C THR A 142 14.70 -7.36 -24.82
N ASP A 143 15.50 -6.48 -24.24
CA ASP A 143 15.16 -5.74 -23.03
C ASP A 143 15.72 -4.32 -23.01
N LEU A 144 15.30 -3.55 -22.01
CA LEU A 144 15.82 -2.23 -21.70
C LEU A 144 16.39 -2.27 -20.28
N LEU A 145 17.64 -1.87 -20.12
CA LEU A 145 18.21 -1.62 -18.81
C LEU A 145 18.03 -0.14 -18.45
N ILE A 146 17.20 0.11 -17.44
CA ILE A 146 16.95 1.44 -16.88
C ILE A 146 17.91 1.63 -15.71
N LYS A 147 18.72 2.69 -15.72
CA LYS A 147 19.64 3.06 -14.64
C LYS A 147 19.27 4.44 -14.11
N TRP A 148 19.57 4.70 -12.84
CA TRP A 148 19.35 6.03 -12.27
C TRP A 148 20.35 6.38 -11.18
N ILE A 149 20.51 7.68 -10.98
CA ILE A 149 21.29 8.29 -9.90
C ILE A 149 20.39 9.29 -9.17
N ALA A 150 20.23 9.15 -7.86
CA ALA A 150 19.48 10.12 -7.08
C ALA A 150 20.30 11.39 -6.84
N LYS A 151 19.63 12.54 -6.92
CA LYS A 151 20.25 13.84 -6.66
C LYS A 151 20.57 14.06 -5.17
N ASP A 152 19.80 13.43 -4.29
CA ASP A 152 20.06 13.36 -2.85
C ASP A 152 19.72 11.96 -2.34
N GLU A 153 20.72 11.08 -2.23
CA GLU A 153 20.51 9.68 -1.83
C GLU A 153 20.03 9.53 -0.38
N LYS A 154 20.29 10.50 0.51
CA LYS A 154 19.97 10.38 1.94
C LYS A 154 18.47 10.46 2.22
N ASP A 155 17.76 11.14 1.32
CA ASP A 155 16.31 11.37 1.41
C ASP A 155 15.50 10.25 0.75
N VAL A 156 16.16 9.33 0.04
CA VAL A 156 15.47 8.24 -0.67
C VAL A 156 15.31 7.01 0.23
N PHE A 157 14.07 6.52 0.33
CA PHE A 157 13.74 5.26 0.99
C PHE A 157 13.36 4.14 -0.01
N LYS A 158 12.68 4.50 -1.10
CA LYS A 158 12.34 3.59 -2.20
C LYS A 158 12.45 4.31 -3.55
N TYR A 159 12.47 3.53 -4.63
CA TYR A 159 12.23 4.02 -5.98
C TYR A 159 10.96 3.38 -6.55
N VAL A 160 10.29 4.07 -7.45
CA VAL A 160 9.24 3.49 -8.29
C VAL A 160 9.67 3.58 -9.74
N VAL A 161 9.68 2.44 -10.42
CA VAL A 161 9.93 2.36 -11.86
C VAL A 161 8.59 2.12 -12.54
N TYR A 162 8.14 3.11 -13.30
CA TYR A 162 6.96 3.05 -14.14
C TYR A 162 7.36 2.65 -15.56
N THR A 163 6.62 1.72 -16.14
CA THR A 163 6.78 1.27 -17.52
C THR A 163 5.46 1.38 -18.27
N GLN A 164 5.49 2.00 -19.45
CA GLN A 164 4.32 2.11 -20.30
C GLN A 164 4.39 1.07 -21.42
N TYR A 165 3.47 0.13 -21.42
CA TYR A 165 3.29 -0.85 -22.49
C TYR A 165 2.00 -0.56 -23.25
N GLY A 166 2.10 -0.19 -24.52
CA GLY A 166 0.94 0.34 -25.25
C GLY A 166 0.47 1.64 -24.59
N ASP A 167 -0.76 1.65 -24.08
CA ASP A 167 -1.31 2.80 -23.34
C ASP A 167 -1.42 2.52 -21.83
N LYS A 168 -0.95 1.34 -21.38
CA LYS A 168 -1.04 0.90 -19.99
C LYS A 168 0.25 1.18 -19.25
N TRP A 169 0.14 1.88 -18.13
CA TRP A 169 1.22 2.02 -17.16
C TRP A 169 1.22 0.85 -16.17
N LEU A 170 2.40 0.28 -15.95
CA LEU A 170 2.72 -0.65 -14.88
C LEU A 170 3.78 -0.01 -14.00
N TYR A 171 3.97 -0.54 -12.80
CA TYR A 171 5.05 -0.10 -11.93
C TYR A 171 5.63 -1.23 -11.09
N ARG A 172 6.85 -0.98 -10.60
CA ARG A 172 7.56 -1.78 -9.61
C ARG A 172 8.22 -0.86 -8.58
N THR A 173 8.13 -1.24 -7.33
CA THR A 173 8.78 -0.57 -6.20
C THR A 173 10.10 -1.27 -5.89
N LEU A 174 11.14 -0.48 -5.65
CA LEU A 174 12.49 -0.94 -5.40
C LEU A 174 13.04 -0.29 -4.13
N ASN A 175 14.03 -0.91 -3.51
CA ASN A 175 14.65 -0.38 -2.30
C ASN A 175 15.61 0.81 -2.61
N ALA A 176 15.95 1.60 -1.60
CA ALA A 176 16.87 2.74 -1.73
C ALA A 176 18.26 2.42 -2.30
N LYS A 177 18.71 1.15 -2.25
CA LYS A 177 20.02 0.71 -2.77
C LYS A 177 19.97 0.29 -4.23
N SER A 178 18.79 0.11 -4.82
CA SER A 178 18.64 -0.17 -6.25
C SER A 178 19.15 1.01 -7.08
N ARG A 179 19.85 0.70 -8.18
CA ARG A 179 20.37 1.68 -9.15
C ARG A 179 19.98 1.37 -10.58
N PHE A 180 19.36 0.21 -10.79
CA PHE A 180 18.92 -0.22 -12.10
C PHE A 180 17.71 -1.15 -12.00
N PHE A 181 16.98 -1.26 -13.11
CA PHE A 181 15.89 -2.21 -13.31
C PHE A 181 15.85 -2.62 -14.78
N GLN A 182 15.74 -3.92 -15.03
CA GLN A 182 15.68 -4.49 -16.38
C GLN A 182 14.23 -4.85 -16.70
N VAL A 183 13.79 -4.46 -17.90
CA VAL A 183 12.41 -4.68 -18.34
C VAL A 183 12.39 -5.23 -19.76
N SER A 184 11.53 -6.20 -20.03
CA SER A 184 11.35 -6.69 -21.40
C SER A 184 10.74 -5.58 -22.28
N LYS A 185 11.13 -5.54 -23.56
CA LYS A 185 10.52 -4.62 -24.54
C LYS A 185 9.06 -4.95 -24.86
N ILE A 186 8.56 -6.11 -24.42
CA ILE A 186 7.17 -6.52 -24.56
C ILE A 186 6.62 -7.04 -23.22
N ALA A 187 5.33 -6.83 -22.98
CA ALA A 187 4.66 -7.41 -21.82
C ALA A 187 3.20 -7.75 -22.13
N GLU A 188 2.68 -8.78 -21.44
CA GLU A 188 1.24 -9.07 -21.41
C GLU A 188 0.53 -7.95 -20.63
N VAL A 189 -0.22 -7.10 -21.34
CA VAL A 189 -0.94 -5.96 -20.73
C VAL A 189 -2.36 -6.30 -20.31
N ASN A 190 -2.91 -7.39 -20.83
CA ASN A 190 -4.25 -7.86 -20.48
C ASN A 190 -4.25 -9.39 -20.29
N PRO A 191 -4.41 -9.88 -19.04
CA PRO A 191 -4.45 -11.30 -18.77
C PRO A 191 -5.64 -12.05 -19.36
N LYS A 192 -6.77 -11.37 -19.59
CA LYS A 192 -7.99 -11.97 -20.14
C LYS A 192 -7.87 -12.20 -21.64
N THR A 193 -7.30 -11.24 -22.37
CA THR A 193 -7.17 -11.31 -23.83
C THR A 193 -5.79 -11.78 -24.29
N LYS A 194 -4.84 -11.97 -23.37
CA LYS A 194 -3.43 -12.24 -23.67
C LYS A 194 -2.80 -11.22 -24.61
N ALA A 195 -3.30 -9.98 -24.56
CA ALA A 195 -2.76 -8.90 -25.37
C ALA A 195 -1.34 -8.56 -24.93
N ILE A 196 -0.42 -8.55 -25.89
CA ILE A 196 0.96 -8.14 -25.73
C ILE A 196 1.11 -6.73 -26.29
N ALA A 197 1.82 -5.87 -25.56
CA ALA A 197 2.16 -4.53 -26.05
C ALA A 197 3.65 -4.25 -25.91
N LYS A 198 4.16 -3.36 -26.76
CA LYS A 198 5.54 -2.88 -26.74
C LYS A 198 5.73 -1.81 -25.69
N LEU A 199 6.91 -1.79 -25.07
CA LEU A 199 7.35 -0.72 -24.19
C LEU A 199 7.47 0.59 -25.01
N LYS A 200 6.80 1.65 -24.56
CA LYS A 200 6.80 2.98 -25.20
C LYS A 200 7.54 4.03 -24.38
N ALA A 201 7.48 3.92 -23.05
CA ALA A 201 8.06 4.91 -22.17
C ALA A 201 8.40 4.32 -20.80
N VAL A 202 9.31 4.99 -20.11
CA VAL A 202 9.69 4.69 -18.72
C VAL A 202 9.73 5.98 -17.90
N LYS A 203 9.50 5.86 -16.59
CA LYS A 203 9.69 6.95 -15.62
C LYS A 203 10.21 6.35 -14.33
N VAL A 204 11.17 7.00 -13.68
CA VAL A 204 11.65 6.61 -12.36
C VAL A 204 11.45 7.78 -11.39
N THR A 205 10.92 7.48 -10.21
CA THR A 205 10.73 8.43 -9.11
C THR A 205 11.39 7.91 -7.85
N ALA A 206 11.75 8.83 -6.96
CA ALA A 206 12.20 8.53 -5.60
C ALA A 206 11.03 8.72 -4.62
N VAL A 207 11.02 7.92 -3.55
CA VAL A 207 10.03 8.00 -2.48
C VAL A 207 10.77 8.07 -1.14
N ASP A 208 10.40 9.02 -0.29
CA ASP A 208 11.00 9.19 1.04
C ASP A 208 10.41 8.22 2.09
N ARG A 209 10.86 8.36 3.34
CA ARG A 209 10.41 7.51 4.46
C ARG A 209 8.97 7.76 4.89
N THR A 210 8.40 8.90 4.51
CA THR A 210 7.05 9.36 4.86
C THR A 210 6.07 9.22 3.70
N GLY A 211 6.49 8.60 2.59
CA GLY A 211 5.65 8.28 1.45
C GLY A 211 5.56 9.37 0.38
N ASN A 212 6.26 10.51 0.51
CA ASN A 212 6.24 11.52 -0.55
C ASN A 212 7.03 11.03 -1.76
N GLU A 213 6.43 11.14 -2.94
CA GLU A 213 7.03 10.73 -4.20
C GLU A 213 7.52 11.95 -4.98
N SER A 214 8.75 11.89 -5.49
CA SER A 214 9.33 12.93 -6.33
C SER A 214 8.58 13.06 -7.65
N GLU A 215 8.71 14.22 -8.29
CA GLU A 215 8.45 14.30 -9.73
C GLU A 215 9.40 13.35 -10.48
N GLY A 216 8.99 12.91 -11.66
CA GLY A 216 9.78 12.04 -12.53
C GLY A 216 9.62 12.43 -13.99
N GLU A 217 10.70 12.35 -14.74
CA GLU A 217 10.72 12.60 -16.17
C GLU A 217 10.28 11.34 -16.93
N VAL A 218 9.39 11.52 -17.91
CA VAL A 218 8.97 10.44 -18.82
C VAL A 218 9.96 10.38 -19.97
N ILE A 219 10.66 9.26 -20.10
CA ILE A 219 11.54 8.96 -21.22
C ILE A 219 10.77 8.12 -22.23
N VAL A 220 10.54 8.66 -23.42
CA VAL A 220 9.95 7.95 -24.56
C VAL A 220 11.06 7.20 -25.30
N LEU A 221 10.76 5.95 -25.69
CA LEU A 221 11.70 5.02 -26.34
C LEU A 221 11.44 4.90 -27.85
#